data_AF-A0A3B3YF58-F1
#
_entry.id   AF-A0A3B3YF58-F1
#
_cell.length_a   1.000
_cell.length_b   1.000
_cell.length_c   1.000
_cell.angle_alpha   90.00
_cell.angle_beta   90.00
_cell.angle_gamma   90.00
#
_symmetry.space_group_name_H-M   'P 1'
#
loop_
_entity.id
_entity.type
_entity.pdbx_description
1 polymer ?
#
loop_
_entity_poly.entity_id
_entity_poly.type
_entity_poly.pdbx_seq_one_letter_code
_entity_poly.pdbx_strand_id
1 'polypeptide(L)'
;MSRKISFCVAACLILTSVFAARRSLNSITDLIDCHLSEHTNILELLHWFANEVDVDNHIRLTFDPASDYGSHHYGNFEGMLEPLPWGYQYYTIGNIYEDDSDALPSYVRNPHRNIDDNNRARIIIRVNEGHSGPHPGQIIDQVYITQHSDEGTNYDPDNTYRITPSLLHAIRRRNITEIQQLARRSHRENASTRPQGQPTRYVHEAQYKPSTENNDDFLRRFCYAILVIIVIVALNVCLQNSFK
;
A
#
# COMPACT_ATOMS: atom_id res chain seq x y z
N MET A 1 -26.40 -31.20 3.14
CA MET A 1 -25.46 -30.15 3.58
C MET A 1 -26.24 -29.15 4.45
N SER A 2 -25.91 -28.99 5.73
CA SER A 2 -26.71 -28.18 6.67
C SER A 2 -26.62 -26.69 6.32
N ARG A 3 -27.76 -25.98 6.27
CA ARG A 3 -27.87 -24.52 6.01
C ARG A 3 -26.89 -23.68 6.86
N LYS A 4 -26.49 -24.18 8.02
CA LYS A 4 -25.54 -23.51 8.94
C LYS A 4 -24.10 -23.54 8.44
N ILE A 5 -23.67 -24.60 7.75
CA ILE A 5 -22.29 -24.74 7.22
C ILE A 5 -22.09 -23.82 6.01
N SER A 6 -23.10 -23.71 5.15
CA SER A 6 -23.08 -22.80 4.00
C SER A 6 -22.98 -21.33 4.42
N PHE A 7 -23.64 -20.95 5.52
CA PHE A 7 -23.59 -19.60 6.06
C PHE A 7 -22.21 -19.24 6.63
N CYS A 8 -21.55 -20.14 7.36
CA CYS A 8 -20.20 -19.90 7.89
C CYS A 8 -19.15 -19.81 6.79
N VAL A 9 -19.23 -20.66 5.77
CA VAL A 9 -18.29 -20.60 4.63
C VAL A 9 -18.50 -19.32 3.82
N ALA A 10 -19.74 -18.92 3.56
CA ALA A 10 -20.03 -17.64 2.90
C ALA A 10 -19.58 -16.44 3.75
N ALA A 11 -19.81 -16.44 5.06
CA ALA A 11 -19.35 -15.38 5.96
C ALA A 11 -17.82 -15.29 6.02
N CYS A 12 -17.10 -16.42 6.06
CA CYS A 12 -15.64 -16.43 6.01
C CYS A 12 -15.12 -15.93 4.65
N LEU A 13 -15.74 -16.32 3.53
CA LEU A 13 -15.37 -15.81 2.20
C LEU A 13 -15.69 -14.32 2.01
N ILE A 14 -16.78 -13.82 2.64
CA ILE A 14 -17.12 -12.40 2.66
C ILE A 14 -16.13 -11.64 3.55
N LEU A 15 -15.77 -12.17 4.72
CA LEU A 15 -14.80 -11.53 5.63
C LEU A 15 -13.39 -11.52 5.03
N THR A 16 -12.95 -12.58 4.34
CA THR A 16 -11.66 -12.58 3.64
C THR A 16 -11.68 -11.69 2.40
N SER A 17 -12.78 -11.57 1.66
CA SER A 17 -12.87 -10.62 0.53
C SER A 17 -12.98 -9.16 0.98
N VAL A 18 -13.56 -8.88 2.14
CA VAL A 18 -13.58 -7.54 2.76
C VAL A 18 -12.22 -7.17 3.35
N PHE A 19 -11.46 -8.13 3.90
CA PHE A 19 -10.06 -7.91 4.33
C PHE A 19 -9.08 -7.85 3.15
N ALA A 20 -9.31 -8.62 2.08
CA ALA A 20 -8.50 -8.62 0.86
C ALA A 20 -8.86 -7.47 -0.09
N ALA A 21 -9.94 -6.72 0.19
CA ALA A 21 -10.16 -5.41 -0.41
C ALA A 21 -9.11 -4.45 0.14
N ARG A 22 -7.90 -4.52 -0.44
CA ARG A 22 -6.82 -3.59 -0.20
C ARG A 22 -7.39 -2.17 -0.17
N ARG A 23 -7.13 -1.44 0.92
CA ARG A 23 -7.71 -0.11 1.17
C ARG A 23 -7.42 0.80 -0.03
N SER A 24 -8.47 1.12 -0.78
CA SER A 24 -8.37 2.01 -1.93
C SER A 24 -8.67 3.43 -1.47
N LEU A 25 -7.80 4.38 -1.82
CA LEU A 25 -7.99 5.80 -1.55
C LEU A 25 -8.64 6.45 -2.78
N ASN A 26 -9.76 7.12 -2.55
CA ASN A 26 -10.62 7.68 -3.58
C ASN A 26 -10.73 9.20 -3.51
N SER A 27 -10.38 9.78 -2.36
CA SER A 27 -10.52 11.20 -2.10
C SER A 27 -9.26 11.77 -1.42
N ILE A 28 -9.10 13.09 -1.49
CA ILE A 28 -8.01 13.79 -0.79
C ILE A 28 -8.15 13.60 0.72
N THR A 29 -9.38 13.49 1.24
CA THR A 29 -9.61 13.20 2.65
C THR A 29 -9.07 11.81 3.01
N ASP A 30 -9.34 10.79 2.19
CA ASP A 30 -8.80 9.44 2.39
C ASP A 30 -7.26 9.45 2.42
N LEU A 31 -6.65 10.24 1.53
CA LEU A 31 -5.20 10.42 1.47
C LEU A 31 -4.65 11.12 2.72
N ILE A 32 -5.32 12.18 3.18
CA ILE A 32 -4.91 12.93 4.37
C ILE A 32 -5.02 12.07 5.63
N ASP A 33 -6.08 11.27 5.74
CA ASP A 33 -6.35 10.47 6.93
C ASP A 33 -5.55 9.15 6.95
N CYS A 34 -4.87 8.78 5.86
CA CYS A 34 -4.03 7.60 5.83
C CYS A 34 -2.71 7.80 6.59
N HIS A 35 -2.15 6.72 7.13
CA HIS A 35 -0.90 6.73 7.91
C HIS A 35 0.26 7.45 7.20
N LEU A 36 0.39 7.22 5.88
CA LEU A 36 1.50 7.76 5.10
C LEU A 36 1.51 9.29 5.06
N SER A 37 0.33 9.93 5.14
CA SER A 37 0.18 11.38 5.04
C SER A 37 0.93 12.12 6.15
N GLU A 38 0.97 11.58 7.37
CA GLU A 38 1.60 12.24 8.52
C GLU A 38 3.11 12.01 8.56
N HIS A 39 3.55 10.81 8.21
CA HIS A 39 4.90 10.31 8.49
C HIS A 39 5.85 10.30 7.29
N THR A 40 5.37 10.61 6.09
CA THR A 40 6.18 10.56 4.86
C THR A 40 5.92 11.75 3.95
N ASN A 41 6.70 11.88 2.88
CA ASN A 41 6.51 12.87 1.80
C ASN A 41 5.50 12.42 0.73
N ILE A 42 4.59 11.49 1.04
CA ILE A 42 3.68 10.92 0.04
C ILE A 42 2.73 11.95 -0.57
N LEU A 43 2.38 13.01 0.16
CA LEU A 43 1.52 14.07 -0.38
C LEU A 43 2.22 14.80 -1.53
N GLU A 44 3.50 15.09 -1.35
CA GLU A 44 4.34 15.76 -2.33
C GLU A 44 4.63 14.84 -3.52
N LEU A 45 5.02 13.60 -3.26
CA LEU A 45 5.33 12.62 -4.30
C LEU A 45 4.10 12.29 -5.16
N LEU A 46 2.95 12.04 -4.54
CA LEU A 46 1.71 11.74 -5.26
C LEU A 46 1.16 12.98 -5.99
N HIS A 47 1.36 14.17 -5.45
CA HIS A 47 1.03 15.41 -6.17
C HIS A 47 1.87 15.59 -7.43
N TRP A 48 3.19 15.38 -7.34
CA TRP A 48 4.04 15.41 -8.54
C TRP A 48 3.59 14.36 -9.55
N PHE A 49 3.47 13.10 -9.13
CA PHE A 49 3.09 12.00 -10.01
C PHE A 49 1.77 12.26 -10.73
N ALA A 50 0.74 12.73 -10.01
CA ALA A 50 -0.56 13.04 -10.60
C ALA A 50 -0.49 14.11 -11.70
N ASN A 51 0.47 15.04 -11.61
CA ASN A 51 0.69 16.08 -12.62
C ASN A 51 1.64 15.65 -13.75
N GLU A 52 2.53 14.69 -13.48
CA GLU A 52 3.52 14.20 -14.44
C GLU A 52 2.89 13.23 -15.45
N VAL A 53 2.06 12.29 -14.98
CA VAL A 53 1.41 11.30 -15.86
C VAL A 53 0.26 11.91 -16.66
N ASP A 54 -0.08 11.30 -17.79
CA ASP A 54 -1.31 11.62 -18.51
C ASP A 54 -2.49 10.90 -17.84
N VAL A 55 -3.51 11.66 -17.44
CA VAL A 55 -4.69 11.13 -16.72
C VAL A 55 -5.93 11.62 -17.44
N ASP A 56 -6.33 10.84 -18.46
CA ASP A 56 -7.56 11.02 -19.23
C ASP A 56 -8.52 9.84 -18.94
N ASN A 57 -8.99 9.12 -19.97
CA ASN A 57 -9.79 7.90 -19.82
C ASN A 57 -8.98 6.73 -19.20
N HIS A 58 -7.66 6.78 -19.35
CA HIS A 58 -6.70 5.85 -18.75
C HIS A 58 -5.52 6.67 -18.23
N ILE A 59 -4.80 6.12 -17.26
CA ILE A 59 -3.53 6.69 -16.81
C ILE A 59 -2.45 6.19 -17.77
N ARG A 60 -1.60 7.08 -18.29
CA ARG A 60 -0.49 6.73 -19.19
C ARG A 60 0.84 7.29 -18.70
N LEU A 61 1.88 6.48 -18.91
CA LEU A 61 3.26 6.89 -18.70
C LEU A 61 3.65 8.05 -19.61
N THR A 62 4.42 8.97 -19.06
CA THR A 62 5.01 10.12 -19.76
C THR A 62 6.54 10.11 -19.68
N PHE A 63 7.11 9.17 -18.91
CA PHE A 63 8.53 9.00 -18.61
C PHE A 63 8.93 7.52 -18.63
N ASP A 64 10.21 7.21 -18.52
CA ASP A 64 10.72 5.84 -18.40
C ASP A 64 10.73 5.38 -16.92
N PRO A 65 9.82 4.48 -16.50
CA PRO A 65 9.75 3.99 -15.13
C PRO A 65 10.88 3.03 -14.74
N ALA A 66 11.80 2.68 -15.65
CA ALA A 66 12.97 1.87 -15.32
C ALA A 66 14.17 2.70 -14.82
N SER A 67 14.13 4.02 -14.97
CA SER A 67 15.26 4.89 -14.60
C SER A 67 14.85 6.27 -14.06
N ASP A 68 13.82 6.90 -14.62
CA ASP A 68 13.59 8.31 -14.39
C ASP A 68 13.04 8.55 -12.97
N TYR A 69 13.35 9.71 -12.38
CA TYR A 69 12.77 10.12 -11.09
C TYR A 69 13.03 9.17 -9.92
N GLY A 70 14.18 8.49 -9.92
CA GLY A 70 14.51 7.50 -8.90
C GLY A 70 13.58 6.29 -8.93
N SER A 71 13.13 5.92 -10.13
CA SER A 71 12.30 4.74 -10.37
C SER A 71 13.13 3.52 -10.73
N HIS A 72 12.58 2.33 -10.45
CA HIS A 72 13.19 1.05 -10.82
C HIS A 72 12.15 -0.08 -10.77
N HIS A 73 12.53 -1.25 -11.31
CA HIS A 73 11.72 -2.45 -11.25
C HIS A 73 11.36 -2.84 -9.81
N TYR A 74 10.10 -3.21 -9.59
CA TYR A 74 9.63 -3.72 -8.29
C TYR A 74 9.22 -5.19 -8.40
N GLY A 75 9.94 -6.06 -7.70
CA GLY A 75 9.76 -7.51 -7.75
C GLY A 75 8.59 -8.07 -6.93
N ASN A 76 7.91 -7.26 -6.12
CA ASN A 76 6.84 -7.72 -5.22
C ASN A 76 7.25 -8.89 -4.30
N PHE A 77 8.48 -8.84 -3.76
CA PHE A 77 9.04 -9.91 -2.91
C PHE A 77 8.31 -10.04 -1.57
N GLU A 78 7.71 -8.97 -1.07
CA GLU A 78 6.87 -8.97 0.13
C GLU A 78 5.51 -9.64 -0.11
N GLY A 79 5.16 -9.97 -1.35
CA GLY A 79 3.89 -10.60 -1.70
C GLY A 79 2.68 -9.70 -1.44
N MET A 80 2.89 -8.38 -1.39
CA MET A 80 1.85 -7.43 -1.04
C MET A 80 0.94 -7.06 -2.22
N LEU A 81 1.38 -7.22 -3.47
CA LEU A 81 0.57 -6.98 -4.67
C LEU A 81 0.09 -8.28 -5.32
N GLU A 82 -0.93 -8.19 -6.16
CA GLU A 82 -1.39 -9.32 -6.96
C GLU A 82 -0.29 -9.78 -7.93
N PRO A 83 -0.18 -11.09 -8.21
CA PRO A 83 0.71 -11.59 -9.25
C PRO A 83 0.43 -10.92 -10.60
N LEU A 84 1.50 -10.65 -11.35
CA LEU A 84 1.41 -9.97 -12.64
C LEU A 84 0.83 -10.90 -13.72
N PRO A 85 -0.17 -10.42 -14.49
CA PRO A 85 -0.50 -11.05 -15.76
C PRO A 85 0.70 -10.99 -16.72
N TRP A 86 0.71 -11.86 -17.72
CA TRP A 86 1.77 -11.84 -18.72
C TRP A 86 1.83 -10.49 -19.47
N GLY A 87 3.04 -9.98 -19.67
CA GLY A 87 3.30 -8.68 -20.31
C GLY A 87 3.19 -7.47 -19.39
N TYR A 88 2.90 -7.67 -18.09
CA TYR A 88 2.88 -6.59 -17.10
C TYR A 88 4.11 -6.62 -16.21
N GLN A 89 4.52 -5.44 -15.74
CA GLN A 89 5.55 -5.25 -14.72
C GLN A 89 5.10 -4.25 -13.67
N TYR A 90 5.69 -4.36 -12.47
CA TYR A 90 5.59 -3.32 -11.46
C TYR A 90 6.87 -2.49 -11.44
N TYR A 91 6.71 -1.18 -11.24
CA TYR A 91 7.79 -0.24 -11.00
C TYR A 91 7.50 0.55 -9.75
N THR A 92 8.55 0.86 -8.99
CA THR A 92 8.49 1.74 -7.83
C THR A 92 9.15 3.08 -8.17
N ILE A 93 8.65 4.16 -7.61
CA ILE A 93 9.06 5.53 -7.93
C ILE A 93 9.27 6.31 -6.62
N GLY A 94 10.21 7.24 -6.65
CA GLY A 94 10.41 8.23 -5.58
C GLY A 94 11.56 7.89 -4.63
N ASN A 95 12.47 7.00 -5.01
CA ASN A 95 13.71 6.83 -4.26
C ASN A 95 14.66 7.99 -4.57
N ILE A 96 14.78 8.95 -3.65
CA ILE A 96 15.59 10.16 -3.85
C ILE A 96 17.10 9.90 -3.82
N TYR A 97 17.53 8.65 -3.59
CA TYR A 97 18.92 8.21 -3.65
C TYR A 97 19.25 7.39 -4.90
N GLU A 98 18.27 7.15 -5.77
CA GLU A 98 18.49 6.47 -7.05
C GLU A 98 18.88 7.42 -8.17
N ASP A 99 19.29 6.83 -9.28
CA ASP A 99 19.58 7.54 -10.52
C ASP A 99 18.41 8.43 -10.95
N ASP A 100 18.74 9.58 -11.54
CA ASP A 100 17.80 10.60 -12.00
C ASP A 100 16.80 11.14 -10.96
N SER A 101 16.99 10.83 -9.67
CA SER A 101 16.18 11.41 -8.60
C SER A 101 16.27 12.94 -8.54
N ASP A 102 17.34 13.54 -9.06
CA ASP A 102 17.50 14.99 -9.17
C ASP A 102 16.46 15.66 -10.11
N ALA A 103 15.86 14.90 -11.03
CA ALA A 103 14.76 15.34 -11.88
C ALA A 103 13.44 15.53 -11.08
N LEU A 104 13.32 14.92 -9.90
CA LEU A 104 12.17 15.18 -9.02
C LEU A 104 12.17 16.65 -8.57
N PRO A 105 11.00 17.31 -8.55
CA PRO A 105 10.88 18.68 -8.08
C PRO A 105 11.42 18.85 -6.66
N SER A 106 11.98 20.04 -6.39
CA SER A 106 12.56 20.35 -5.07
C SER A 106 11.56 20.20 -3.92
N TYR A 107 10.27 20.44 -4.14
CA TYR A 107 9.24 20.26 -3.11
C TYR A 107 8.95 18.79 -2.77
N VAL A 108 9.33 17.85 -3.64
CA VAL A 108 9.25 16.40 -3.38
C VAL A 108 10.46 15.93 -2.59
N ARG A 109 11.65 16.37 -3.01
CA ARG A 109 12.93 16.01 -2.37
C ARG A 109 13.11 16.68 -1.01
N ASN A 110 12.64 17.91 -0.88
CA ASN A 110 12.76 18.73 0.34
C ASN A 110 11.37 19.26 0.74
N PRO A 111 10.46 18.40 1.22
CA PRO A 111 9.12 18.82 1.60
C PRO A 111 9.18 19.85 2.74
N HIS A 112 8.34 20.88 2.66
CA HIS A 112 8.25 21.94 3.70
C HIS A 112 7.50 21.49 4.98
N ARG A 113 7.62 20.20 5.32
CA ARG A 113 7.02 19.56 6.47
C ARG A 113 8.11 18.88 7.27
N ASN A 114 7.99 18.92 8.60
CA ASN A 114 8.87 18.17 9.49
C ASN A 114 8.50 16.69 9.39
N ILE A 115 9.16 15.99 8.47
CA ILE A 115 9.02 14.55 8.23
C ILE A 115 10.38 13.96 8.59
N ASP A 116 10.38 12.96 9.48
CA ASP A 116 11.61 12.38 10.02
C ASP A 116 12.43 11.63 8.96
N ASP A 117 11.76 11.05 7.95
CA ASP A 117 12.39 10.41 6.80
C ASP A 117 11.58 10.69 5.52
N ASN A 118 12.08 11.65 4.72
CA ASN A 118 11.47 12.10 3.47
C ASN A 118 11.80 11.20 2.27
N ASN A 119 12.47 10.06 2.45
CA ASN A 119 12.71 9.09 1.37
C ASN A 119 12.01 7.75 1.58
N ARG A 120 10.99 7.68 2.44
CA ARG A 120 10.26 6.43 2.66
C ARG A 120 9.11 6.22 1.71
N ALA A 121 8.43 7.29 1.30
CA ALA A 121 7.25 7.16 0.45
C ALA A 121 7.62 6.56 -0.90
N ARG A 122 6.79 5.65 -1.38
CA ARG A 122 6.93 5.04 -2.71
C ARG A 122 5.59 5.05 -3.42
N ILE A 123 5.64 5.32 -4.72
CA ILE A 123 4.53 5.03 -5.63
C ILE A 123 4.89 3.76 -6.37
N ILE A 124 3.99 2.78 -6.39
CA ILE A 124 4.14 1.60 -7.23
C ILE A 124 3.11 1.66 -8.35
N ILE A 125 3.56 1.51 -9.59
CA ILE A 125 2.70 1.46 -10.76
C ILE A 125 2.79 0.10 -11.43
N ARG A 126 1.68 -0.34 -12.02
CA ARG A 126 1.64 -1.52 -12.89
C ARG A 126 1.51 -1.08 -14.33
N VAL A 127 2.46 -1.50 -15.16
CA VAL A 127 2.58 -1.08 -16.56
C VAL A 127 2.38 -2.30 -17.44
N ASN A 128 1.58 -2.14 -18.51
CA ASN A 128 1.50 -3.13 -19.58
C ASN A 128 2.58 -2.84 -20.63
N GLU A 129 3.70 -3.56 -20.55
CA GLU A 129 4.82 -3.43 -21.48
C GLU A 129 4.69 -4.26 -22.75
N GLY A 130 3.87 -5.32 -22.69
CA GLY A 130 3.87 -6.35 -23.71
C GLY A 130 5.26 -6.98 -23.85
N HIS A 131 5.92 -6.75 -24.99
CA HIS A 131 7.25 -7.30 -25.30
C HIS A 131 8.30 -6.23 -25.56
N SER A 132 7.96 -4.94 -25.42
CA SER A 132 8.79 -3.84 -25.91
C SER A 132 9.56 -3.13 -24.80
N GLY A 133 9.44 -3.60 -23.56
CA GLY A 133 9.94 -2.90 -22.37
C GLY A 133 9.12 -1.65 -22.05
N PRO A 134 9.50 -0.92 -21.00
CA PRO A 134 8.80 0.29 -20.59
C PRO A 134 9.06 1.45 -21.57
N HIS A 135 8.01 2.19 -21.93
CA HIS A 135 8.14 3.42 -22.72
C HIS A 135 6.92 4.36 -22.54
N PRO A 136 7.07 5.67 -22.82
CA PRO A 136 5.96 6.62 -22.76
C PRO A 136 4.75 6.20 -23.61
N GLY A 137 3.55 6.56 -23.15
CA GLY A 137 2.26 6.25 -23.76
C GLY A 137 1.64 4.91 -23.33
N GLN A 138 2.39 4.04 -22.64
CA GLN A 138 1.88 2.79 -22.10
C GLN A 138 0.88 3.03 -20.96
N ILE A 139 -0.07 2.10 -20.82
CA ILE A 139 -1.14 2.20 -19.82
C ILE A 139 -0.62 1.78 -18.45
N ILE A 140 -0.91 2.62 -17.46
CA ILE A 140 -0.82 2.30 -16.05
C ILE A 140 -2.23 1.89 -15.59
N ASP A 141 -2.45 0.61 -15.30
CA ASP A 141 -3.77 0.10 -14.93
C ASP A 141 -3.99 0.04 -13.40
N GLN A 142 -2.90 0.07 -12.64
CA GLN A 142 -2.93 0.14 -11.18
C GLN A 142 -1.85 1.09 -10.66
N VAL A 143 -2.24 1.89 -9.67
CA VAL A 143 -1.34 2.76 -8.91
C VAL A 143 -1.52 2.44 -7.44
N TYR A 144 -0.41 2.34 -6.71
CA TYR A 144 -0.36 2.10 -5.27
C TYR A 144 0.56 3.12 -4.61
N ILE A 145 0.31 3.41 -3.35
CA ILE A 145 1.23 4.14 -2.48
C ILE A 145 1.59 3.27 -1.28
N THR A 146 2.82 3.43 -0.80
CA THR A 146 3.38 2.65 0.30
C THR A 146 4.57 3.40 0.90
N GLN A 147 5.24 2.76 1.85
CA GLN A 147 6.50 3.21 2.43
C GLN A 147 7.50 2.06 2.57
N HIS A 148 8.78 2.39 2.70
CA HIS A 148 9.74 1.45 3.29
C HIS A 148 9.45 1.26 4.79
N SER A 149 9.65 0.05 5.30
CA SER A 149 9.54 -0.26 6.73
C SER A 149 10.71 0.34 7.52
N ASP A 150 10.54 0.49 8.84
CA ASP A 150 11.57 1.10 9.72
C ASP A 150 12.87 0.28 9.78
N GLU A 151 12.81 -1.02 9.41
CA GLU A 151 13.91 -1.97 9.57
C GLU A 151 14.72 -2.22 8.28
N GLY A 152 14.49 -1.48 7.19
CA GLY A 152 15.34 -1.58 5.99
C GLY A 152 14.70 -1.12 4.68
N THR A 153 15.06 -1.79 3.59
CA THR A 153 14.59 -1.50 2.21
C THR A 153 13.32 -2.26 1.84
N ASN A 154 12.74 -3.02 2.76
CA ASN A 154 11.49 -3.75 2.51
C ASN A 154 10.32 -2.77 2.44
N TYR A 155 9.33 -3.11 1.64
CA TYR A 155 8.08 -2.36 1.55
C TYR A 155 7.13 -2.75 2.69
N ASP A 156 6.28 -1.83 3.12
CA ASP A 156 5.33 -2.01 4.23
C ASP A 156 3.96 -2.51 3.72
N PRO A 157 3.62 -3.80 3.88
CA PRO A 157 2.37 -4.35 3.38
C PRO A 157 1.15 -3.79 4.12
N ASP A 158 1.29 -3.45 5.40
CA ASP A 158 0.21 -2.96 6.26
C ASP A 158 -0.20 -1.54 5.89
N ASN A 159 0.75 -0.76 5.35
CA ASN A 159 0.53 0.61 4.88
C ASN A 159 0.64 0.75 3.36
N THR A 160 0.11 -0.21 2.61
CA THR A 160 0.02 -0.11 1.14
C THR A 160 -1.41 0.04 0.64
N TYR A 161 -1.67 1.14 -0.07
CA TYR A 161 -3.00 1.55 -0.49
C TYR A 161 -3.09 1.63 -2.01
N ARG A 162 -4.24 1.24 -2.58
CA ARG A 162 -4.50 1.44 -4.02
C ARG A 162 -5.02 2.85 -4.26
N ILE A 163 -4.53 3.52 -5.29
CA ILE A 163 -4.99 4.86 -5.69
C ILE A 163 -5.97 4.72 -6.85
N THR A 164 -7.08 5.46 -6.79
CA THR A 164 -8.02 5.50 -7.90
C THR A 164 -7.81 6.71 -8.81
N PRO A 165 -8.20 6.61 -10.10
CA PRO A 165 -8.09 7.74 -11.03
C PRO A 165 -8.80 9.01 -10.52
N SER A 166 -9.93 8.85 -9.83
CA SER A 166 -10.67 9.96 -9.21
C SER A 166 -9.81 10.75 -8.22
N LEU A 167 -8.98 10.07 -7.43
CA LEU A 167 -8.05 10.72 -6.50
C LEU A 167 -6.97 11.50 -7.26
N LEU A 168 -6.38 10.92 -8.30
CA LEU A 168 -5.37 11.62 -9.12
C LEU A 168 -5.95 12.89 -9.75
N HIS A 169 -7.16 12.83 -10.31
CA HIS A 169 -7.84 14.03 -10.83
C HIS A 169 -8.11 15.07 -9.74
N ALA A 170 -8.51 14.65 -8.54
CA ALA A 170 -8.76 15.57 -7.43
C ALA A 170 -7.46 16.27 -6.99
N ILE A 171 -6.34 15.55 -6.97
CA ILE A 171 -5.02 16.09 -6.64
C ILE A 171 -4.56 17.11 -7.69
N ARG A 172 -4.66 16.79 -9.00
CA ARG A 172 -4.30 17.72 -10.10
C ARG A 172 -5.03 19.05 -10.07
N ARG A 173 -6.24 19.08 -9.48
CA ARG A 173 -7.08 20.28 -9.39
C ARG A 173 -6.73 21.18 -8.20
N ARG A 174 -5.75 20.81 -7.38
CA ARG A 174 -5.35 21.55 -6.18
C ARG A 174 -3.86 21.79 -6.17
N ASN A 175 -3.46 22.92 -5.59
CA ASN A 175 -2.06 23.17 -5.31
C ASN A 175 -1.58 22.31 -4.13
N ILE A 176 -0.33 21.82 -4.19
CA ILE A 176 0.29 21.08 -3.08
C ILE A 176 0.17 21.81 -1.73
N THR A 177 0.31 23.14 -1.72
CA THR A 177 0.20 23.93 -0.48
C THR A 177 -1.20 23.86 0.13
N GLU A 178 -2.27 23.78 -0.67
CA GLU A 178 -3.63 23.59 -0.18
C GLU A 178 -3.80 22.20 0.45
N ILE A 179 -3.30 21.15 -0.21
CA ILE A 179 -3.34 19.78 0.30
C ILE A 179 -2.59 19.68 1.64
N GLN A 180 -1.39 20.26 1.72
CA GLN A 180 -0.61 20.32 2.95
C GLN A 180 -1.33 21.11 4.07
N GLN A 181 -2.01 22.21 3.75
CA GLN A 181 -2.80 22.95 4.72
C GLN A 181 -3.98 22.15 5.26
N LEU A 182 -4.69 21.41 4.39
CA LEU A 182 -5.77 20.51 4.80
C LEU A 182 -5.25 19.40 5.71
N ALA A 183 -4.11 18.77 5.35
CA ALA A 183 -3.48 17.75 6.19
C ALA A 183 -3.12 18.28 7.58
N ARG A 184 -2.47 19.45 7.64
CA ARG A 184 -2.12 20.11 8.90
C ARG A 184 -3.34 20.42 9.78
N ARG A 185 -4.48 20.79 9.18
CA ARG A 185 -5.73 21.03 9.91
C ARG A 185 -6.30 19.72 10.47
N SER A 186 -6.44 18.69 9.63
CA SER A 186 -6.92 17.36 10.05
C SER A 186 -6.08 16.80 11.21
N HIS A 187 -4.74 16.83 11.08
CA HIS A 187 -3.86 16.26 12.11
C HIS A 187 -3.94 17.04 13.44
N ARG A 188 -4.12 18.37 13.39
CA ARG A 188 -4.33 19.20 14.60
C ARG A 188 -5.66 18.92 15.28
N GLU A 189 -6.73 18.77 14.51
CA GLU A 189 -8.06 18.41 15.03
C GLU A 189 -8.01 17.04 15.71
N ASN A 190 -7.37 16.05 15.06
CA ASN A 190 -7.16 14.71 15.62
C ASN A 190 -6.27 14.70 16.87
N ALA A 191 -5.25 15.54 16.93
CA ALA A 191 -4.42 15.69 18.13
C ALA A 191 -5.19 16.33 19.30
N SER A 192 -6.14 17.23 19.00
CA SER A 192 -6.95 17.92 20.02
C SER A 192 -8.04 17.03 20.61
N THR A 193 -8.51 16.02 19.88
CA THR A 193 -9.50 15.02 20.35
C THR A 193 -8.89 13.83 21.07
N ARG A 194 -7.55 13.65 21.06
CA ARG A 194 -6.89 12.62 21.88
C ARG A 194 -6.90 13.04 23.35
N PRO A 195 -7.39 12.21 24.30
CA PRO A 195 -7.24 12.47 25.73
C PRO A 195 -5.76 12.67 26.06
N GLN A 196 -5.43 13.68 26.88
CA GLN A 196 -4.06 13.90 27.37
C GLN A 196 -3.61 12.71 28.24
N GLY A 197 -3.05 11.69 27.59
CA GLY A 197 -2.15 10.70 28.18
C GLY A 197 -0.71 11.17 28.01
N GLN A 198 0.09 10.99 29.07
CA GLN A 198 1.46 11.48 29.23
C GLN A 198 2.37 11.39 27.98
N PRO A 199 3.28 12.36 27.78
CA PRO A 199 4.29 12.28 26.74
C PRO A 199 5.28 11.15 27.08
N THR A 200 5.27 10.08 26.28
CA THR A 200 6.38 9.12 26.26
C THR A 200 7.60 9.81 25.67
N ARG A 201 8.45 10.31 26.55
CA ARG A 201 9.87 10.53 26.27
C ARG A 201 10.45 9.19 25.81
N TYR A 202 10.69 9.03 24.51
CA TYR A 202 11.57 7.97 24.03
C TYR A 202 13.00 8.34 24.45
N VAL A 203 13.37 7.87 25.63
CA VAL A 203 14.76 7.78 26.06
C VAL A 203 15.37 6.61 25.30
N HIS A 204 16.45 6.88 24.57
CA HIS A 204 17.27 5.87 23.93
C HIS A 204 18.02 5.10 25.02
N GLU A 205 17.51 3.94 25.44
CA GLU A 205 18.24 3.00 26.30
C GLU A 205 18.10 1.56 25.80
N ALA A 206 19.26 0.99 25.48
CA ALA A 206 19.66 -0.42 25.50
C ALA A 206 18.69 -1.48 24.96
N GLN A 207 18.94 -1.88 23.71
CA GLN A 207 19.00 -3.27 23.22
C GLN A 207 18.26 -4.33 24.07
N TYR A 208 16.94 -4.27 24.09
CA TYR A 208 16.07 -5.36 24.52
C TYR A 208 15.57 -6.08 23.28
N LYS A 209 16.03 -7.33 23.09
CA LYS A 209 15.59 -8.23 22.02
C LYS A 209 14.36 -8.98 22.57
N PRO A 210 13.12 -8.69 22.16
CA PRO A 210 12.02 -9.55 22.53
C PRO A 210 12.20 -10.85 21.76
N SER A 211 12.19 -11.98 22.48
CA SER A 211 12.01 -13.29 21.87
C SER A 211 10.77 -13.25 21.00
N THR A 212 10.93 -13.55 19.72
CA THR A 212 9.86 -13.78 18.76
C THR A 212 9.03 -14.99 19.22
N GLU A 213 8.11 -14.76 20.15
CA GLU A 213 6.89 -15.57 20.23
C GLU A 213 5.92 -14.98 19.20
N ASN A 214 5.95 -15.51 17.98
CA ASN A 214 5.06 -16.57 17.53
C ASN A 214 3.65 -16.10 17.08
N ASN A 215 3.55 -14.92 16.46
CA ASN A 215 2.42 -14.61 15.57
C ASN A 215 2.34 -15.62 14.40
N ASP A 216 3.50 -16.08 13.90
CA ASP A 216 3.58 -17.16 12.92
C ASP A 216 3.09 -18.50 13.47
N ASP A 217 3.32 -18.81 14.76
CA ASP A 217 2.80 -20.03 15.39
C ASP A 217 1.30 -19.92 15.63
N PHE A 218 0.78 -18.74 16.00
CA PHE A 218 -0.66 -18.53 16.10
C PHE A 218 -1.33 -18.72 14.73
N LEU A 219 -0.79 -18.09 13.68
CA LEU A 219 -1.34 -18.19 12.33
C LEU A 219 -1.20 -19.61 11.78
N ARG A 220 -0.09 -20.29 12.04
CA ARG A 220 0.14 -21.69 11.66
C ARG A 220 -0.77 -22.64 12.42
N ARG A 221 -0.99 -22.45 13.72
CA ARG A 221 -1.94 -23.22 14.53
C ARG A 221 -3.38 -23.00 14.07
N PHE A 222 -3.71 -21.76 13.71
CA PHE A 222 -5.03 -21.40 13.17
C PHE A 222 -5.28 -22.05 11.81
N CYS A 223 -4.31 -21.97 10.89
CA CYS A 223 -4.37 -22.65 9.59
C CYS A 223 -4.45 -24.17 9.74
N TYR A 224 -3.68 -24.75 10.66
CA TYR A 224 -3.73 -26.19 10.93
C TYR A 224 -5.09 -26.62 11.49
N ALA A 225 -5.67 -25.84 12.42
CA ALA A 225 -6.99 -26.10 12.96
C ALA A 225 -8.08 -26.06 11.86
N ILE A 226 -8.00 -25.10 10.94
CA ILE A 226 -8.90 -25.01 9.78
C ILE A 226 -8.76 -26.25 8.89
N LEU A 227 -7.53 -26.68 8.60
CA LEU A 227 -7.25 -27.85 7.74
C LEU A 227 -7.78 -29.14 8.38
N VAL A 228 -7.59 -29.33 9.69
CA VAL A 228 -8.13 -30.46 10.44
C VAL A 228 -9.66 -30.46 10.41
N ILE A 229 -10.31 -29.31 10.58
CA ILE A 229 -11.77 -29.20 10.49
C ILE A 229 -12.25 -29.59 9.09
N ILE A 230 -11.57 -29.15 8.03
CA ILE A 230 -11.90 -29.50 6.64
C ILE A 230 -11.80 -31.02 6.42
N VAL A 231 -10.72 -31.66 6.91
CA VAL A 231 -10.52 -33.11 6.79
C VAL A 231 -11.58 -33.90 7.56
N ILE A 232 -11.91 -33.49 8.79
CA ILE A 232 -12.96 -34.14 9.58
C ILE A 232 -14.31 -34.03 8.88
N VAL A 233 -14.63 -32.86 8.31
CA VAL A 233 -15.87 -32.66 7.55
C VAL A 233 -15.90 -33.53 6.29
N ALA A 234 -14.79 -33.61 5.55
CA ALA A 234 -14.67 -34.45 4.35
C ALA A 234 -14.83 -35.95 4.67
N LEU A 235 -14.20 -36.44 5.75
CA LEU A 235 -14.34 -37.82 6.20
C LEU A 235 -15.77 -38.15 6.64
N ASN A 236 -16.43 -37.24 7.36
CA ASN A 236 -17.84 -37.42 7.73
C ASN A 236 -18.77 -37.45 6.51
N VAL A 237 -18.51 -36.63 5.49
CA VAL A 237 -19.28 -36.65 4.23
C VAL A 237 -19.03 -37.96 3.47
N CYS A 238 -17.78 -38.43 3.39
CA CYS A 238 -17.46 -39.71 2.76
C CYS A 238 -18.11 -40.88 3.49
N LEU A 239 -18.04 -40.92 4.83
CA LEU A 239 -18.68 -41.97 5.63
C LEU A 239 -20.20 -41.96 5.46
N GLN A 240 -20.85 -40.79 5.42
CA GLN A 240 -22.30 -40.73 5.17
C GLN A 240 -22.72 -41.13 3.76
N ASN A 241 -21.81 -41.06 2.78
CA ASN A 241 -22.06 -41.51 1.41
C ASN A 241 -21.73 -43.01 1.19
N SER A 242 -20.90 -43.62 2.03
CA SER A 242 -20.56 -45.05 1.96
C SER A 242 -21.58 -45.99 2.63
N PHE A 243 -22.59 -45.45 3.32
CA PHE A 243 -23.67 -46.22 3.97
C PHE A 243 -25.06 -45.99 3.33
N LYS A 244 -25.09 -45.60 2.05
CA LYS A 244 -26.31 -45.56 1.23
C LYS A 244 -26.21 -46.54 0.06
#